data_AF-A0A1Y1L2E8-F1
#
_entry.id   AF-A0A1Y1L2E8-F1
#
_cell.length_a   1.000
_cell.length_b   1.000
_cell.length_c   1.000
_cell.angle_alpha   90.00
_cell.angle_beta   90.00
_cell.angle_gamma   90.00
#
_symmetry.space_group_name_H-M   'P 1'
#
loop_
_entity.id
_entity.type
_entity.pdbx_description
1 polymer ?
#
loop_
_entity_poly.entity_id
_entity_poly.type
_entity_poly.pdbx_seq_one_letter_code
_entity_poly.pdbx_strand_id
1 'polypeptide(L)'
;DGLAPPYVPMENEQIPTTTSRHFLQKPFLIKELSNANIASKNTSPGFDNVSYQLIDNLPHAAKVFLLSAFNDMWVNGESVPTFKTIIVVPILKHGKNPEDA
;
A
#
# COMPACT_ATOMS: atom_id res chain seq x y z
N ASP A 1 -31.52 -8.64 16.65
CA ASP A 1 -30.69 -9.82 16.37
C ASP A 1 -31.23 -10.57 15.15
N GLY A 2 -30.53 -10.52 14.01
CA GLY A 2 -31.00 -11.19 12.79
C GLY A 2 -30.48 -10.67 11.45
N LEU A 3 -29.26 -10.15 11.35
CA LEU A 3 -28.70 -9.65 10.07
C LEU A 3 -27.70 -10.60 9.39
N ALA A 4 -27.41 -11.76 9.96
CA ALA A 4 -26.58 -12.77 9.31
C ALA A 4 -27.28 -14.14 9.32
N PRO A 5 -27.30 -14.87 8.18
CA PRO A 5 -27.78 -16.24 8.17
C PRO A 5 -26.91 -17.13 9.08
N PRO A 6 -27.48 -18.17 9.70
CA PRO A 6 -26.71 -19.13 10.47
C PRO A 6 -25.63 -19.74 9.57
N TYR A 7 -24.40 -19.79 10.07
CA TYR A 7 -23.27 -20.38 9.36
C TYR A 7 -23.62 -21.81 8.94
N VAL A 8 -23.53 -22.10 7.64
CA VAL A 8 -23.71 -23.44 7.06
C VAL A 8 -22.31 -23.97 6.72
N PRO A 9 -21.77 -24.94 7.48
CA PRO A 9 -20.52 -25.59 7.10
C PRO A 9 -20.74 -26.36 5.80
N MET A 10 -20.00 -26.01 4.75
CA MET A 10 -20.02 -26.77 3.50
C MET A 10 -19.22 -28.05 3.73
N GLU A 11 -19.86 -29.21 3.59
CA GLU A 11 -19.30 -30.55 3.83
C GLU A 11 -18.05 -30.87 2.97
N ASN A 12 -17.72 -29.97 2.02
CA ASN A 12 -16.52 -29.98 1.18
C ASN A 12 -15.82 -28.61 1.17
N GLU A 13 -15.68 -27.94 2.31
CA GLU A 13 -14.74 -26.81 2.46
C GLU A 13 -13.28 -27.35 2.40
N GLN A 14 -12.91 -27.92 1.26
CA GLN A 14 -11.52 -27.93 0.84
C GLN A 14 -11.14 -26.46 0.71
N ILE A 15 -10.44 -25.94 1.72
CA ILE A 15 -9.64 -24.72 1.58
C ILE A 15 -8.93 -24.92 0.25
N PRO A 16 -9.21 -24.11 -0.80
CA PRO A 16 -8.60 -24.34 -2.08
C PRO A 16 -7.09 -24.23 -1.85
N THR A 17 -6.42 -25.37 -1.81
CA THR A 17 -4.97 -25.48 -1.85
C THR A 17 -4.63 -25.00 -3.24
N THR A 18 -4.53 -23.68 -3.38
CA THR A 18 -4.20 -23.00 -4.62
C THR A 18 -2.73 -23.30 -4.89
N THR A 19 -2.48 -24.53 -5.37
CA THR A 19 -1.20 -25.01 -5.88
C THR A 19 -0.84 -24.31 -7.19
N SER A 20 -1.72 -23.46 -7.75
CA SER A 20 -1.31 -22.45 -8.71
C SER A 20 -0.75 -21.25 -7.95
N ARG A 21 0.58 -21.05 -8.02
CA ARG A 21 1.20 -19.79 -7.59
C ARG A 21 0.65 -18.66 -8.45
N HIS A 22 -0.40 -18.02 -7.95
CA HIS A 22 -1.13 -16.96 -8.64
C HIS A 22 -0.13 -15.87 -9.06
N PHE A 23 -0.33 -15.24 -10.23
CA PHE A 23 0.65 -14.26 -10.73
C PHE A 23 0.87 -13.09 -9.77
N LEU A 24 -0.15 -12.73 -8.97
CA LEU A 24 -0.05 -11.72 -7.90
C LEU A 24 0.89 -12.09 -6.75
N GLN A 25 1.29 -13.36 -6.63
CA GLN A 25 2.26 -13.81 -5.62
C GLN A 25 3.70 -13.66 -6.12
N LYS A 26 3.92 -13.30 -7.39
CA LYS A 26 5.26 -13.10 -7.94
C LYS A 26 5.86 -11.77 -7.45
N PRO A 27 7.20 -11.64 -7.41
CA PRO A 27 7.85 -10.35 -7.18
C PRO A 27 7.40 -9.31 -8.20
N PHE A 28 7.33 -8.07 -7.75
CA PHE A 28 7.00 -6.91 -8.57
C PHE A 28 8.05 -6.67 -9.65
N LEU A 29 7.59 -6.15 -10.78
CA LEU A 29 8.39 -5.75 -11.93
C LEU A 29 8.66 -4.23 -11.89
N ILE A 30 9.75 -3.81 -12.53
CA ILE A 30 10.08 -2.38 -12.65
C ILE A 30 8.97 -1.55 -13.31
N LYS A 31 8.22 -2.17 -14.22
CA LYS A 31 7.06 -1.56 -14.88
C LYS A 31 5.91 -1.33 -13.90
N GLU A 32 5.70 -2.23 -12.94
CA GLU A 32 4.67 -2.07 -11.91
C GLU A 32 5.04 -0.93 -10.97
N LEU A 33 6.30 -0.83 -10.54
CA LEU A 33 6.80 0.31 -9.77
C LEU A 33 6.60 1.64 -10.53
N SER A 34 6.93 1.65 -11.83
CA SER A 34 6.77 2.85 -12.67
C SER A 34 5.30 3.25 -12.82
N ASN A 35 4.41 2.29 -13.08
CA ASN A 35 2.98 2.52 -13.23
C ASN A 35 2.33 3.00 -11.92
N ALA A 36 2.73 2.42 -10.79
CA ALA A 36 2.24 2.82 -9.47
C ALA A 36 2.60 4.28 -9.17
N ASN A 37 3.80 4.73 -9.57
CA ASN A 37 4.21 6.11 -9.35
C ASN A 37 3.48 7.09 -10.29
N ILE A 38 3.26 6.74 -11.56
CA ILE A 38 2.47 7.56 -12.50
C ILE A 38 1.02 7.76 -12.01
N ALA A 39 0.42 6.73 -11.42
CA ALA A 39 -0.93 6.79 -10.88
C ALA A 39 -1.03 7.63 -9.59
N SER A 40 0.10 7.93 -8.95
CA SER A 40 0.15 8.62 -7.66
C SER A 40 0.02 10.13 -7.85
N LYS A 41 -0.95 10.75 -7.17
CA LYS A 41 -1.08 12.21 -7.13
C LYS A 41 0.01 12.79 -6.23
N ASN A 42 0.48 14.00 -6.52
CA ASN A 42 1.46 14.67 -5.68
C ASN A 42 0.80 15.12 -4.35
N THR A 43 0.84 14.25 -3.35
CA THR A 43 0.32 14.49 -2.00
C THR A 43 1.42 14.91 -1.04
N SER A 44 1.04 15.37 0.15
CA SER A 44 1.98 15.61 1.24
C SER A 44 2.79 14.34 1.55
N PRO A 45 4.10 14.46 1.82
CA PRO A 45 4.93 13.32 2.18
C PRO A 45 4.58 12.78 3.58
N GLY A 46 5.04 11.56 3.87
CA GLY A 46 4.91 10.93 5.18
C GLY A 46 5.95 11.41 6.19
N PHE A 47 6.10 10.67 7.29
CA PHE A 47 7.09 10.94 8.35
C PHE A 47 8.54 10.92 7.87
N ASP A 48 8.82 10.21 6.78
CA ASP A 48 10.14 10.09 6.15
C ASP A 48 10.45 11.24 5.19
N ASN A 49 9.49 12.15 4.97
CA ASN A 49 9.58 13.27 4.03
C ASN A 49 9.83 12.83 2.57
N VAL A 50 9.50 11.58 2.21
CA VAL A 50 9.63 11.07 0.85
C VAL A 50 8.36 11.40 0.07
N SER A 51 8.49 12.21 -0.99
CA SER A 51 7.39 12.54 -1.90
C SER A 51 7.39 11.64 -3.14
N TYR A 52 6.24 11.51 -3.80
CA TYR A 52 6.14 10.79 -5.08
C TYR A 52 7.07 11.38 -6.16
N GLN A 53 7.26 12.71 -6.15
CA GLN A 53 8.20 13.39 -7.04
C GLN A 53 9.65 12.96 -6.82
N LEU A 54 10.05 12.69 -5.56
CA LEU A 54 11.39 12.19 -5.29
C LEU A 54 11.59 10.82 -5.95
N ILE A 55 10.62 9.92 -5.78
CA ILE A 55 10.64 8.58 -6.39
C ILE A 55 10.65 8.67 -7.92
N ASP A 56 9.90 9.60 -8.51
CA ASP A 56 9.87 9.83 -9.97
C ASP A 56 11.23 10.26 -10.52
N ASN A 57 11.93 11.10 -9.77
CA ASN A 57 13.21 11.66 -10.20
C ASN A 57 14.41 10.81 -9.79
N LEU A 58 14.20 9.66 -9.13
CA LEU A 58 15.30 8.76 -8.80
C LEU A 58 16.03 8.28 -10.08
N PRO A 59 17.37 8.20 -10.06
CA PRO A 59 18.13 7.51 -11.09
C PRO A 59 17.64 6.07 -11.27
N HIS A 60 17.78 5.52 -12.47
CA HIS A 60 17.32 4.16 -12.76
C HIS A 60 17.89 3.12 -11.78
N ALA A 61 19.19 3.22 -11.44
CA ALA A 61 19.82 2.32 -10.47
C ALA A 61 19.16 2.39 -9.08
N ALA A 62 18.77 3.58 -8.63
CA ALA A 62 18.07 3.75 -7.35
C ALA A 62 16.64 3.19 -7.39
N LYS A 63 15.94 3.30 -8.53
CA LYS A 63 14.63 2.66 -8.72
C LYS A 63 14.74 1.12 -8.71
N VAL A 64 15.81 0.58 -9.29
CA VAL A 64 16.08 -0.88 -9.25
C VAL A 64 16.38 -1.34 -7.82
N PHE A 65 17.15 -0.57 -7.06
CA PHE A 65 17.40 -0.86 -5.65
C PHE A 65 16.12 -0.81 -4.81
N LEU A 66 15.31 0.23 -4.99
CA LEU A 66 14.01 0.35 -4.30
C LEU A 66 13.09 -0.83 -4.62
N LEU A 67 13.04 -1.25 -5.89
CA LEU A 67 12.28 -2.43 -6.29
C LEU A 67 12.77 -3.71 -5.59
N SER A 68 14.10 -3.89 -5.45
CA SER A 68 14.62 -5.07 -4.76
C SER A 68 14.18 -5.07 -3.30
N ALA A 69 14.27 -3.92 -2.61
CA ALA A 69 13.82 -3.79 -1.22
C ALA A 69 12.33 -4.16 -1.05
N PHE A 70 11.45 -3.69 -1.94
CA PHE A 70 10.04 -4.07 -1.88
C PHE A 70 9.80 -5.55 -2.17
N ASN A 71 10.56 -6.14 -3.10
CA ASN A 71 10.44 -7.56 -3.42
C ASN A 71 10.96 -8.45 -2.29
N ASP A 72 12.04 -8.05 -1.64
CA ASP A 72 12.58 -8.75 -0.47
C ASP A 72 11.53 -8.75 0.67
N MET A 73 10.93 -7.59 0.95
CA MET A 73 9.83 -7.49 1.92
C MET A 73 8.63 -8.37 1.55
N TRP A 74 8.23 -8.37 0.27
CA TRP A 74 7.10 -9.14 -0.22
C TRP A 74 7.33 -10.66 -0.09
N VAL A 75 8.52 -11.14 -0.46
CA VAL A 75 8.87 -12.57 -0.42
C VAL A 75 9.02 -13.07 1.02
N ASN A 76 9.60 -12.25 1.90
CA ASN A 76 9.84 -12.63 3.30
C ASN A 76 8.62 -12.39 4.20
N GLY A 77 7.59 -11.68 3.72
CA GLY A 77 6.44 -11.28 4.54
C GLY A 77 6.80 -10.23 5.59
N GLU A 78 7.84 -9.44 5.34
CA GLU A 78 8.29 -8.40 6.27
C GLU A 78 7.36 -7.18 6.19
N SER A 79 6.95 -6.67 7.34
CA SER A 79 6.14 -5.46 7.46
C SER A 79 6.95 -4.37 8.13
N VAL A 80 6.90 -3.15 7.58
CA VAL A 80 7.49 -1.96 8.19
C VAL A 80 6.43 -1.34 9.11
N PRO A 81 6.62 -1.33 10.46
CA PRO A 81 5.59 -0.85 11.38
C PRO A 81 5.18 0.61 11.14
N THR A 82 6.11 1.45 10.70
CA THR A 82 5.84 2.87 10.41
C THR A 82 4.88 3.06 9.22
N PHE A 83 4.74 2.08 8.31
CA PHE A 83 3.75 2.16 7.23
C PHE A 83 2.31 2.10 7.76
N LYS A 84 2.11 1.68 9.01
CA LYS A 84 0.79 1.66 9.68
C LYS A 84 0.52 2.95 10.47
N THR A 85 1.43 3.93 10.41
CA THR A 85 1.30 5.22 11.10
C THR A 85 0.90 6.32 10.13
N ILE A 86 0.11 7.29 10.60
CA ILE A 86 -0.36 8.43 9.79
C ILE A 86 -0.11 9.75 10.52
N ILE A 87 0.15 10.82 9.76
CA ILE A 87 0.19 12.19 10.27
C ILE A 87 -1.20 12.81 10.10
N VAL A 88 -1.79 13.28 11.19
CA VAL A 88 -3.03 14.05 11.16
C VAL A 88 -2.69 15.53 11.26
N VAL A 89 -2.90 16.27 10.17
CA VAL A 89 -2.76 17.74 10.14
C VAL A 89 -4.17 18.35 10.02
N PRO A 90 -4.72 18.94 11.09
CA PRO A 90 -5.98 19.66 11.01
C PRO A 90 -5.83 20.87 10.08
N ILE A 91 -6.68 20.95 9.05
CA ILE A 91 -6.74 22.10 8.14
C ILE A 91 -8.12 22.73 8.29
N LEU A 92 -8.15 24.01 8.66
CA LEU A 92 -9.37 24.79 8.72
C LEU A 92 -9.99 24.88 7.31
N LYS A 93 -11.25 24.47 7.18
CA LYS A 93 -11.97 24.60 5.91
C LYS A 93 -12.14 26.08 5.58
N HIS A 94 -12.05 26.40 4.29
CA HIS A 94 -12.24 27.76 3.80
C HIS A 94 -13.59 28.34 4.28
N GLY A 95 -13.57 29.59 4.75
CA GLY A 95 -14.76 30.31 5.23
C GLY A 95 -15.26 29.92 6.63
N LYS A 96 -14.56 29.04 7.37
CA LYS A 96 -14.86 28.77 8.77
C LYS A 96 -14.02 29.62 9.72
N ASN A 97 -14.59 30.00 10.86
CA ASN A 97 -13.88 30.72 11.91
C ASN A 97 -13.00 29.73 12.71
N PRO A 98 -11.71 30.03 12.97
CA PRO A 98 -10.86 29.21 13.83
C PRO A 98 -11.41 29.01 15.25
N GLU A 99 -12.21 29.97 15.74
CA GLU A 99 -12.76 29.98 17.11
C GLU A 99 -13.99 29.06 17.28
N ASP A 100 -14.58 28.55 16.18
CA ASP A 100 -15.74 27.65 16.21
C ASP A 100 -15.35 26.16 16.36
N ALA A 101 -14.04 25.87 16.46
CA ALA A 101 -13.47 24.52 16.44
C ALA A 101 -13.52 23.80 17.79
#